data_AF-A0A7Y2UMU0-F1
#
_entry.id   AF-A0A7Y2UMU0-F1
#
_cell.length_a   1.000
_cell.length_b   1.000
_cell.length_c   1.000
_cell.angle_alpha   90.00
_cell.angle_beta   90.00
_cell.angle_gamma   90.00
#
_symmetry.space_group_name_H-M   'P 1'
#
loop_
_entity.id
_entity.type
_entity.pdbx_description
1 polymer ?
#
loop_
_entity_poly.entity_id
_entity_poly.type
_entity_poly.pdbx_seq_one_letter_code
_entity_poly.pdbx_strand_id
1 'polypeptide(L)'
;MSTEALKEAGRVMTICNACRYCEGFCALFPAMELRRTFTEGDLKYLANLCHNCRDCYYACQYAPPHDFDLNFPKAMAELRQETYGEFAWPRSAQGLFRRNGFTLFLITLLSLVAVYLTTLVARGHDTILGVYTGPGSFYEIVPYLSMIVPYSLIALWAVFAFWKGIQTFWKEMQVTSENLASGSGNCGAVWDVLR
;
A
#
# COMPACT_ATOMS: atom_id res chain seq x y z
N MET A 1 -17.85 13.44 -0.70
CA MET A 1 -18.21 13.40 0.74
C MET A 1 -16.95 13.02 1.49
N SER A 2 -16.48 13.85 2.43
CA SER A 2 -15.28 13.54 3.21
C SER A 2 -15.54 12.38 4.17
N THR A 3 -14.62 11.41 4.21
CA THR A 3 -14.66 10.30 5.17
C THR A 3 -14.39 10.79 6.59
N GLU A 4 -14.75 9.99 7.59
CA GLU A 4 -14.51 10.36 8.99
C GLU A 4 -13.01 10.48 9.29
N ALA A 5 -12.21 9.55 8.76
CA ALA A 5 -10.76 9.61 8.88
C ALA A 5 -10.16 10.87 8.27
N LEU A 6 -10.68 11.34 7.13
CA LEU A 6 -10.21 12.57 6.50
C LEU A 6 -10.56 13.82 7.34
N LYS A 7 -11.76 13.88 7.92
CA LYS A 7 -12.17 14.97 8.81
C LYS A 7 -11.33 15.00 10.07
N GLU A 8 -11.10 13.84 10.68
CA GLU A 8 -10.31 13.72 11.91
C GLU A 8 -8.84 14.05 11.66
N ALA A 9 -8.25 13.56 10.56
CA ALA A 9 -6.91 13.95 10.14
C ALA A 9 -6.80 15.47 9.95
N GLY A 10 -7.80 16.11 9.34
CA GLY A 10 -7.88 17.56 9.19
C GLY A 10 -7.89 18.28 10.54
N ARG A 11 -8.76 17.88 11.46
CA ARG A 11 -8.86 18.44 12.82
C ARG A 11 -7.54 18.33 13.58
N VAL A 12 -6.99 17.13 13.61
CA VAL A 12 -5.70 16.83 14.25
C VAL A 12 -4.60 17.71 13.66
N MET A 13 -4.49 17.78 12.33
CA MET A 13 -3.44 18.54 11.66
C MET A 13 -3.55 20.04 11.93
N THR A 14 -4.77 20.60 11.97
CA THR A 14 -5.00 21.99 12.35
C THR A 14 -4.52 22.29 13.77
N ILE A 15 -4.85 21.43 14.75
CA ILE A 15 -4.42 21.63 16.14
C ILE A 15 -2.89 21.42 16.27
N CYS A 16 -2.33 20.39 15.63
CA CYS A 16 -0.90 20.12 15.65
C CYS A 16 -0.08 21.27 15.04
N ASN A 17 -0.52 21.84 13.91
CA ASN A 17 0.15 22.96 13.26
C ASN A 17 0.05 24.26 14.08
N ALA A 18 -1.00 24.42 14.89
CA ALA A 18 -1.11 25.54 15.82
C ALA A 18 -0.24 25.36 17.08
N CYS A 19 -0.20 24.15 17.64
CA CYS A 19 0.47 23.87 18.91
C CYS A 19 1.98 23.72 18.77
N ARG A 20 2.44 22.99 17.75
CA ARG A 20 3.86 22.72 17.43
C ARG A 20 4.76 22.16 18.56
N TYR A 21 4.20 21.81 19.71
CA TYR A 21 5.00 21.34 20.86
C TYR A 21 5.82 20.09 20.57
N CYS A 22 5.27 19.16 19.78
CA CYS A 22 5.92 17.89 19.45
C CYS A 22 6.77 17.94 18.15
N GLU A 23 7.07 19.12 17.60
CA GLU A 23 7.74 19.24 16.30
C GLU A 23 9.13 18.57 16.26
N GLY A 24 9.89 18.67 17.35
CA GLY A 24 11.20 18.03 17.48
C GLY A 24 11.16 16.49 17.62
N PHE A 25 9.99 15.90 17.84
CA PHE A 25 9.82 14.45 18.00
C PHE A 25 9.26 13.78 16.73
N CYS A 26 8.82 14.55 15.74
CA CYS A 26 8.08 14.02 14.60
C CYS A 26 8.76 14.36 13.27
N ALA A 27 9.31 13.35 12.57
CA ALA A 27 9.95 13.53 11.27
C ALA A 27 8.99 14.00 10.15
N LEU A 28 7.68 13.94 10.36
CA LEU A 28 6.67 14.44 9.44
C LEU A 28 6.50 15.96 9.53
N PHE A 29 6.86 16.57 10.68
CA PHE A 29 6.58 17.98 10.96
C PHE A 29 7.19 18.96 9.95
N PRO A 30 8.43 18.77 9.45
CA PRO A 30 8.99 19.62 8.39
C PRO A 30 8.12 19.68 7.13
N ALA A 31 7.43 18.59 6.77
CA ALA A 31 6.50 18.61 5.65
C ALA A 31 5.18 19.31 6.00
N MET A 32 4.74 19.23 7.26
CA MET A 32 3.49 19.84 7.73
C MET A 32 3.60 21.37 7.80
N GLU A 33 4.70 21.92 8.31
CA GLU A 33 4.85 23.36 8.52
C GLU A 33 4.89 24.19 7.23
N LEU A 34 5.21 23.53 6.09
CA LEU A 34 5.15 24.15 4.76
C LEU A 34 3.71 24.44 4.31
N ARG A 35 2.70 23.98 5.05
CA ARG A 35 1.28 24.08 4.70
C ARG A 35 0.55 24.95 5.71
N ARG A 36 -0.19 25.93 5.19
CA ARG A 36 -1.08 26.80 5.99
C ARG A 36 -2.52 26.27 6.06
N THR A 37 -2.92 25.54 5.04
CA THR A 37 -4.23 24.91 4.88
C THR A 37 -4.01 23.47 4.46
N PHE A 38 -4.84 22.55 4.94
CA PHE A 38 -4.70 21.13 4.65
C PHE A 38 -5.78 20.69 3.68
N THR A 39 -5.43 20.57 2.40
CA THR A 39 -6.33 19.97 1.41
C THR A 39 -6.45 18.47 1.62
N GLU A 40 -7.43 17.83 0.98
CA GLU A 40 -7.57 16.36 1.01
C GLU A 40 -6.28 15.66 0.53
N GLY A 41 -5.68 16.14 -0.56
CA GLY A 41 -4.40 15.64 -1.05
C GLY A 41 -3.28 15.79 -0.03
N ASP A 42 -3.16 16.95 0.62
CA ASP A 42 -2.15 17.16 1.66
C ASP A 42 -2.31 16.19 2.84
N LEU A 43 -3.54 15.97 3.30
CA LEU A 43 -3.81 15.04 4.40
C LEU A 43 -3.46 13.60 4.03
N LYS A 44 -3.83 13.16 2.82
CA LYS A 44 -3.47 11.82 2.31
C LYS A 44 -1.95 11.69 2.14
N TYR A 45 -1.25 12.73 1.70
CA TYR A 45 0.21 12.77 1.59
C TYR A 45 0.86 12.63 2.96
N LEU A 46 0.47 13.48 3.92
CA LEU A 46 1.01 13.48 5.28
C LEU A 46 0.69 12.15 5.99
N ALA A 47 -0.48 11.56 5.79
CA ALA A 47 -0.80 10.25 6.33
C ALA A 47 0.15 9.15 5.84
N ASN A 48 0.60 9.22 4.58
CA ASN A 48 1.57 8.27 4.00
C ASN A 48 3.04 8.57 4.38
N LEU A 49 3.35 9.77 4.87
CA LEU A 49 4.63 10.10 5.51
C LEU A 49 4.71 9.62 6.98
N CYS A 50 3.58 9.37 7.62
CA CYS A 50 3.55 8.97 9.02
C CYS A 50 3.96 7.50 9.21
N HIS A 51 5.06 7.28 9.93
CA HIS A 51 5.57 5.94 10.26
C HIS A 51 4.99 5.31 11.53
N ASN A 52 4.06 6.00 12.22
CA ASN A 52 3.44 5.50 13.44
C ASN A 52 4.45 5.12 14.55
N CYS A 53 5.55 5.89 14.69
CA CYS A 53 6.55 5.72 15.76
C CYS A 53 6.01 6.09 17.16
N ARG A 54 5.00 6.98 17.21
CA ARG A 54 4.24 7.43 18.40
C ARG A 54 4.99 8.37 19.36
N ASP A 55 6.20 8.83 19.05
CA ASP A 55 6.89 9.79 19.91
C ASP A 55 6.09 11.09 20.08
N CYS A 56 5.47 11.58 19.00
CA CYS A 56 4.59 12.74 19.04
C CYS A 56 3.36 12.54 19.94
N TYR A 57 2.86 11.31 20.08
CA TYR A 57 1.72 10.99 20.96
C TYR A 57 2.12 11.07 22.42
N TYR A 58 3.26 10.47 22.80
CA TYR A 58 3.74 10.51 24.18
C TYR A 58 4.18 11.90 24.63
N ALA A 59 4.64 12.74 23.72
CA ALA A 59 4.99 14.13 23.98
C ALA A 59 3.77 15.09 23.94
N CYS A 60 2.60 14.64 23.51
CA CYS A 60 1.47 15.54 23.24
C CYS A 60 0.80 16.05 24.53
N GLN A 61 0.67 17.36 24.66
CA GLN A 61 -0.07 18.01 25.77
C GLN A 61 -1.58 17.72 25.74
N TYR A 62 -2.09 17.37 24.56
CA TYR A 62 -3.50 17.20 24.28
C TYR A 62 -3.88 15.74 24.01
N ALA A 63 -2.98 14.79 24.30
CA ALA A 63 -3.29 13.38 24.26
C ALA A 63 -4.45 13.04 25.21
N PRO A 64 -5.19 11.94 24.95
CA PRO A 64 -6.22 11.46 25.87
C PRO A 64 -5.65 11.32 27.30
N PRO A 65 -6.38 11.73 28.34
CA PRO A 65 -7.81 12.07 28.38
C PRO A 65 -8.14 13.57 28.22
N HIS A 66 -7.24 14.39 27.68
CA HIS A 66 -7.51 15.81 27.45
C HIS A 66 -8.76 16.01 26.55
N ASP A 67 -9.50 17.10 26.71
CA ASP A 67 -10.77 17.37 26.00
C ASP A 67 -10.65 17.38 24.46
N PHE A 68 -9.45 17.65 23.94
CA PHE A 68 -9.16 17.58 22.50
C PHE A 68 -8.92 16.17 21.96
N ASP A 69 -8.69 15.20 22.85
CA ASP A 69 -8.53 13.77 22.56
C ASP A 69 -7.59 13.50 21.36
N LEU A 70 -6.42 14.16 21.34
CA LEU A 70 -5.53 14.11 20.17
C LEU A 70 -4.75 12.80 20.11
N ASN A 71 -5.08 11.98 19.12
CA ASN A 71 -4.30 10.79 18.76
C ASN A 71 -3.79 10.88 17.32
N PHE A 72 -2.70 11.64 17.13
CA PHE A 72 -2.09 11.86 15.82
C PHE A 72 -1.75 10.56 15.07
N PRO A 73 -1.04 9.58 15.68
CA PRO A 73 -0.67 8.37 14.97
C PRO A 73 -1.88 7.54 14.53
N LYS A 74 -2.94 7.49 15.36
CA LYS A 74 -4.19 6.80 15.01
C LYS A 74 -4.88 7.47 13.82
N ALA A 75 -5.09 8.77 13.87
CA ALA A 75 -5.77 9.51 12.80
C ALA A 75 -5.03 9.36 11.45
N MET A 76 -3.70 9.47 11.45
CA MET A 76 -2.89 9.26 10.24
C MET A 76 -2.93 7.81 9.76
N ALA A 77 -2.90 6.82 10.68
CA ALA A 77 -2.98 5.42 10.32
C ALA A 77 -4.33 5.06 9.69
N GLU A 78 -5.44 5.56 10.24
CA GLU A 78 -6.79 5.34 9.70
C GLU A 78 -6.92 5.94 8.31
N LEU A 79 -6.52 7.20 8.12
CA LEU A 79 -6.53 7.82 6.79
C LEU A 79 -5.63 7.09 5.80
N ARG A 80 -4.42 6.67 6.23
CA ARG A 80 -3.51 5.89 5.38
C ARG A 80 -4.14 4.57 4.92
N GLN A 81 -4.87 3.87 5.79
CA GLN A 81 -5.56 2.63 5.39
C GLN A 81 -6.63 2.88 4.32
N GLU A 82 -7.37 4.00 4.39
CA GLU A 82 -8.32 4.36 3.34
C GLU A 82 -7.60 4.60 2.00
N THR A 83 -6.43 5.26 2.03
CA THR A 83 -5.65 5.53 0.80
C THR A 83 -5.15 4.28 0.10
N TYR A 84 -4.96 3.16 0.80
CA TYR A 84 -4.51 1.90 0.19
C TYR A 84 -5.55 1.34 -0.79
N GLY A 85 -6.83 1.42 -0.44
CA GLY A 85 -7.90 1.07 -1.35
C GLY A 85 -8.00 2.05 -2.52
N GLU A 86 -7.87 3.34 -2.25
CA GLU A 86 -8.03 4.41 -3.24
C GLU A 86 -6.95 4.40 -4.34
N PHE A 87 -5.70 4.15 -3.96
CA PHE A 87 -4.57 4.09 -4.89
C PHE A 87 -4.31 2.69 -5.46
N ALA A 88 -5.04 1.66 -5.02
CA ALA A 88 -4.94 0.32 -5.59
C ALA A 88 -5.43 0.28 -7.04
N TRP A 89 -4.66 -0.40 -7.89
CA TRP A 89 -5.00 -0.64 -9.28
C TRP A 89 -5.25 -2.14 -9.52
N PRO A 90 -6.27 -2.53 -10.32
CA PRO A 90 -7.22 -1.68 -11.03
C PRO A 90 -8.33 -1.10 -10.15
N ARG A 91 -8.80 0.11 -10.48
CA ARG A 91 -9.83 0.83 -9.69
C ARG A 91 -11.13 0.05 -9.50
N SER A 92 -11.52 -0.75 -10.48
CA SER A 92 -12.71 -1.60 -10.42
C SER A 92 -12.61 -2.71 -9.36
N ALA A 93 -11.40 -3.11 -8.96
CA ALA A 93 -11.17 -4.16 -7.98
C ALA A 93 -10.95 -3.61 -6.55
N GLN A 94 -11.02 -2.30 -6.31
CA GLN A 94 -10.76 -1.71 -4.99
C GLN A 94 -11.69 -2.22 -3.89
N GLY A 95 -12.97 -2.44 -4.24
CA GLY A 95 -13.94 -3.02 -3.31
C GLY A 95 -13.58 -4.44 -2.87
N LEU A 96 -12.90 -5.19 -3.74
CA LEU A 96 -12.44 -6.54 -3.44
C LEU A 96 -11.30 -6.52 -2.40
N PHE A 97 -10.39 -5.55 -2.48
CA PHE A 97 -9.30 -5.39 -1.51
C PHE A 97 -9.80 -5.12 -0.08
N ARG A 98 -10.92 -4.43 0.09
CA ARG A 98 -11.46 -4.06 1.41
C ARG A 98 -12.10 -5.24 2.16
N ARG A 99 -12.55 -6.28 1.44
CA ARG A 99 -13.18 -7.51 1.99
C ARG A 99 -12.76 -8.72 1.17
N ASN A 100 -11.49 -9.09 1.28
CA ASN A 100 -10.86 -10.05 0.38
C ASN A 100 -10.87 -11.51 0.87
N GLY A 101 -11.08 -11.78 2.17
CA GLY A 101 -10.85 -13.12 2.74
C GLY A 101 -11.59 -14.27 2.02
N PHE A 102 -12.92 -14.15 1.85
CA PHE A 102 -13.72 -15.20 1.20
C PHE A 102 -13.44 -15.31 -0.31
N THR A 103 -13.24 -14.19 -0.99
CA THR A 103 -12.94 -14.20 -2.42
C THR A 103 -11.55 -14.74 -2.70
N LEU A 104 -10.56 -14.42 -1.86
CA LEU A 104 -9.22 -15.02 -1.94
C LEU A 104 -9.31 -16.52 -1.72
N PHE A 105 -10.05 -16.98 -0.72
CA PHE A 105 -10.29 -18.40 -0.50
C PHE A 105 -10.88 -19.08 -1.75
N LEU A 106 -11.93 -18.50 -2.33
CA LEU A 106 -12.56 -19.01 -3.57
C LEU A 106 -11.58 -19.04 -4.75
N ILE A 107 -10.82 -17.96 -4.98
CA ILE A 107 -9.85 -17.89 -6.08
C ILE A 107 -8.75 -18.94 -5.88
N THR A 108 -8.22 -19.09 -4.68
CA THR A 108 -7.19 -20.09 -4.36
C THR A 108 -7.73 -21.51 -4.55
N LEU A 109 -8.93 -21.80 -4.04
CA LEU A 109 -9.58 -23.09 -4.21
C LEU A 109 -9.82 -23.42 -5.69
N LEU A 110 -10.40 -22.48 -6.45
CA LEU A 110 -10.65 -22.65 -7.88
C LEU A 110 -9.35 -22.81 -8.67
N SER A 111 -8.27 -22.11 -8.28
CA SER A 111 -6.97 -22.25 -8.92
C SER A 111 -6.37 -23.63 -8.68
N LEU A 112 -6.42 -24.15 -7.45
CA LEU A 112 -5.97 -25.50 -7.13
C LEU A 112 -6.77 -26.57 -7.89
N VAL A 113 -8.10 -26.43 -7.91
CA VAL A 113 -8.99 -27.32 -8.67
C VAL A 113 -8.70 -27.24 -10.17
N ALA A 114 -8.51 -26.05 -10.73
CA ALA A 114 -8.20 -25.88 -12.14
C ALA A 114 -6.86 -26.50 -12.52
N VAL A 115 -5.81 -26.32 -11.71
CA VAL A 115 -4.51 -26.98 -11.91
C VAL A 115 -4.67 -28.49 -11.87
N TYR A 116 -5.43 -29.02 -10.90
CA TYR A 116 -5.67 -30.46 -10.77
C TYR A 116 -6.48 -31.05 -11.93
N LEU A 117 -7.53 -30.36 -12.38
CA LEU A 117 -8.36 -30.81 -13.50
C LEU A 117 -7.60 -30.74 -14.83
N THR A 118 -6.80 -29.69 -15.04
CA THR A 118 -6.01 -29.55 -16.27
C THR A 118 -4.91 -30.61 -16.37
N THR A 119 -4.27 -30.98 -15.25
CA THR A 119 -3.31 -32.11 -15.24
C THR A 119 -3.99 -33.45 -15.49
N LEU A 120 -5.14 -33.71 -14.85
CA LEU A 120 -5.94 -34.91 -15.09
C LEU A 120 -6.34 -35.08 -16.57
N VAL A 121 -6.83 -34.01 -17.21
CA VAL A 121 -7.25 -34.06 -18.62
C VAL A 121 -6.05 -34.20 -19.56
N ALA A 122 -4.96 -33.49 -19.31
CA ALA A 122 -3.81 -33.48 -20.22
C ALA A 122 -2.94 -34.74 -20.13
N ARG A 123 -2.88 -35.40 -18.96
CA ARG A 123 -1.95 -36.52 -18.71
C ARG A 123 -2.59 -37.79 -18.15
N GLY A 124 -3.90 -37.81 -17.94
CA GLY A 124 -4.63 -38.98 -17.44
C GLY A 124 -4.41 -39.23 -15.93
N HIS A 125 -5.11 -40.23 -15.38
CA HIS A 125 -5.05 -40.55 -13.95
C HIS A 125 -3.75 -41.23 -13.52
N ASP A 126 -3.09 -41.93 -14.45
CA ASP A 126 -1.84 -42.68 -14.19
C ASP A 126 -0.69 -41.77 -13.78
N THR A 127 -0.72 -40.49 -14.18
CA THR A 127 0.33 -39.54 -13.83
C THR A 127 0.28 -39.02 -12.39
N ILE A 128 -0.84 -39.23 -11.67
CA ILE A 128 -1.01 -38.73 -10.31
C ILE A 128 -0.69 -39.81 -9.26
N LEU A 129 -0.93 -41.08 -9.58
CA LEU A 129 -0.68 -42.22 -8.70
C LEU A 129 0.51 -43.08 -9.16
N GLY A 130 1.22 -42.65 -10.21
CA GLY A 130 2.39 -43.34 -10.75
C GLY A 130 3.62 -43.29 -9.83
N VAL A 131 4.50 -44.27 -9.98
CA VAL A 131 5.79 -44.33 -9.28
C VAL A 131 6.88 -43.79 -10.20
N TYR A 132 7.62 -42.79 -9.73
CA TYR A 132 8.61 -42.04 -10.49
C TYR A 132 9.98 -42.16 -9.83
N THR A 133 10.91 -42.90 -10.44
CA THR A 133 12.20 -43.25 -9.80
C THR A 133 13.45 -42.81 -10.57
N GLY A 134 13.33 -41.85 -11.50
CA GLY A 134 14.46 -41.31 -12.28
C GLY A 134 14.89 -39.90 -11.87
N PRO A 135 16.15 -39.48 -12.16
CA PRO A 135 16.56 -38.08 -12.03
C PRO A 135 15.73 -37.20 -12.97
N GLY A 136 15.13 -36.12 -12.45
CA GLY A 136 14.27 -35.21 -13.23
C GLY A 136 12.82 -35.67 -13.39
N SER A 137 12.45 -36.82 -12.83
CA SER A 137 11.07 -37.37 -12.91
C SER A 137 10.01 -36.46 -12.26
N PHE A 138 10.39 -35.54 -11.37
CA PHE A 138 9.52 -34.46 -10.89
C PHE A 138 8.94 -33.60 -12.04
N TYR A 139 9.76 -33.29 -13.05
CA TYR A 139 9.34 -32.46 -14.19
C TYR A 139 8.44 -33.20 -15.19
N GLU A 140 8.32 -34.52 -15.07
CA GLU A 140 7.35 -35.33 -15.81
C GLU A 140 5.93 -35.17 -15.23
N ILE A 141 5.82 -34.85 -13.94
CA ILE A 141 4.54 -34.57 -13.28
C ILE A 141 4.20 -33.09 -13.38
N VAL A 142 5.16 -32.22 -13.03
CA VAL A 142 4.99 -30.77 -13.03
C VAL A 142 6.00 -30.15 -13.99
N PRO A 143 5.59 -29.84 -15.24
CA PRO A 143 6.48 -29.23 -16.22
C PRO A 143 7.10 -27.94 -15.68
N TYR A 144 8.41 -27.74 -15.90
CA TYR A 144 9.13 -26.55 -15.43
C TYR A 144 8.44 -25.22 -15.80
N LEU A 145 7.88 -25.13 -17.01
CA LEU A 145 7.13 -23.96 -17.48
C LEU A 145 5.85 -23.70 -16.69
N SER A 146 5.17 -24.76 -16.20
CA SER A 146 3.95 -24.61 -15.39
C SER A 146 4.24 -24.01 -14.01
N MET A 147 5.47 -24.17 -13.51
CA MET A 147 5.91 -23.49 -12.30
C MET A 147 6.25 -22.05 -12.61
N ILE A 148 7.10 -21.80 -13.60
CA ILE A 148 7.65 -20.45 -13.80
C ILE A 148 6.63 -19.46 -14.36
N VAL A 149 5.89 -19.85 -15.41
CA VAL A 149 5.05 -18.90 -16.15
C VAL A 149 4.01 -18.21 -15.25
N PRO A 150 3.22 -18.92 -14.42
CA PRO A 150 2.25 -18.27 -13.55
C PRO A 150 2.89 -17.32 -12.54
N TYR A 151 3.98 -17.74 -11.88
CA TYR A 151 4.66 -16.89 -10.89
C TYR A 151 5.30 -15.66 -11.54
N SER A 152 5.92 -15.81 -12.72
CA SER A 152 6.48 -14.68 -13.46
C SER A 152 5.39 -13.71 -13.92
N LEU A 153 4.24 -14.19 -14.39
CA LEU A 153 3.11 -13.34 -14.76
C LEU A 153 2.55 -12.59 -13.56
N ILE A 154 2.40 -13.25 -12.41
CA ILE A 154 1.95 -12.60 -11.16
C ILE A 154 2.96 -11.53 -10.72
N ALA A 155 4.27 -11.82 -10.79
CA ALA A 155 5.32 -10.86 -10.43
C ALA A 155 5.30 -9.63 -11.35
N LEU A 156 5.21 -9.83 -12.67
CA LEU A 156 5.09 -8.74 -13.64
C LEU A 156 3.82 -7.92 -13.41
N TRP A 157 2.71 -8.59 -13.13
CA TRP A 157 1.45 -7.92 -12.79
C TRP A 157 1.57 -7.09 -11.52
N ALA A 158 2.22 -7.62 -10.47
CA ALA A 158 2.45 -6.88 -9.23
C ALA A 158 3.30 -5.62 -9.49
N VAL A 159 4.43 -5.75 -10.20
CA VAL A 159 5.27 -4.60 -10.57
C VAL A 159 4.46 -3.56 -11.36
N PHE A 160 3.65 -3.99 -12.33
CA PHE A 160 2.81 -3.10 -13.11
C PHE A 160 1.73 -2.41 -12.25
N ALA A 161 1.06 -3.14 -11.36
CA ALA A 161 0.05 -2.59 -10.46
C ALA A 161 0.65 -1.56 -9.49
N PHE A 162 1.83 -1.85 -8.93
CA PHE A 162 2.58 -0.90 -8.11
C PHE A 162 2.94 0.36 -8.88
N TRP A 163 3.48 0.21 -10.10
CA TRP A 163 3.80 1.34 -10.97
C TRP A 163 2.57 2.21 -11.25
N LYS A 164 1.43 1.60 -11.59
CA LYS A 164 0.16 2.31 -11.78
C LYS A 164 -0.34 3.00 -10.51
N GLY A 165 -0.18 2.37 -9.35
CA GLY A 165 -0.52 2.95 -8.05
C GLY A 165 0.32 4.20 -7.74
N ILE A 166 1.64 4.12 -7.89
CA ILE A 166 2.58 5.25 -7.72
C ILE A 166 2.21 6.41 -8.65
N GLN A 167 1.97 6.13 -9.94
CA GLN A 167 1.54 7.15 -10.89
C GLN A 167 0.23 7.83 -10.48
N THR A 168 -0.72 7.07 -9.92
CA THR A 168 -2.02 7.62 -9.49
C THR A 168 -1.85 8.48 -8.24
N PHE A 169 -1.08 7.99 -7.27
CA PHE A 169 -0.72 8.71 -6.05
C PHE A 169 -0.06 10.06 -6.38
N TRP A 170 0.98 10.07 -7.21
CA TRP A 170 1.69 11.31 -7.57
C TRP A 170 0.81 12.34 -8.29
N LYS A 171 -0.07 11.89 -9.19
CA LYS A 171 -1.02 12.78 -9.86
C LYS A 171 -1.99 13.44 -8.89
N GLU A 172 -2.45 12.70 -7.88
CA GLU A 172 -3.42 13.19 -6.91
C GLU A 172 -2.79 14.15 -5.89
N MET A 173 -1.52 13.93 -5.54
CA MET A 173 -0.76 14.83 -4.66
C MET A 173 -0.35 16.15 -5.33
N GLN A 174 -0.78 16.40 -6.58
CA GLN A 174 -0.39 17.58 -7.38
C GLN A 174 1.12 17.84 -7.42
N VAL A 175 1.93 16.79 -7.21
CA VAL A 175 3.37 16.89 -7.45
C VAL A 175 3.51 17.03 -8.96
N THR A 176 3.84 18.24 -9.41
CA THR A 176 3.94 18.57 -10.84
C THR A 176 4.82 17.54 -11.51
N SER A 177 4.33 16.92 -12.60
CA SER A 177 5.05 15.86 -13.32
C SER A 177 6.43 16.28 -13.81
N GLU A 178 6.69 17.59 -13.93
CA GLU A 178 8.01 18.17 -14.21
C GLU A 178 9.07 17.84 -13.14
N ASN A 179 8.70 17.77 -11.85
CA ASN A 179 9.66 17.50 -10.76
C ASN A 179 9.99 16.02 -10.60
N LEU A 180 9.05 15.12 -10.89
CA LEU A 180 9.24 13.67 -10.77
C LEU A 180 9.84 13.02 -12.01
N ALA A 181 9.56 13.56 -13.20
CA ALA A 181 10.15 13.11 -14.46
C ALA A 181 11.52 13.75 -14.74
N SER A 182 11.88 14.83 -14.04
CA SER A 182 13.22 15.39 -14.13
C SER A 182 14.18 14.58 -13.25
N GLY A 183 15.20 14.00 -13.88
CA GLY A 183 16.28 13.33 -13.15
C GLY A 183 16.97 14.27 -12.15
N SER A 184 17.00 15.57 -12.44
CA SER A 184 17.51 16.61 -11.54
C SER A 184 16.64 16.81 -10.29
N GLY A 185 15.30 16.76 -10.41
CA GLY A 185 14.38 16.87 -9.28
C GLY A 185 14.51 15.70 -8.31
N ASN A 186 14.62 14.48 -8.84
CA ASN A 186 14.82 13.29 -8.03
C ASN A 186 16.21 13.26 -7.36
N CYS A 187 17.28 13.66 -8.07
CA CYS A 187 18.61 13.78 -7.46
C CYS A 187 18.66 14.87 -6.39
N GLY A 188 17.96 16.00 -6.58
CA GLY A 188 17.82 17.04 -5.56
C GLY A 188 17.10 16.54 -4.31
N ALA A 189 15.97 15.87 -4.48
CA ALA A 189 15.22 15.27 -3.38
C ALA A 189 16.05 14.22 -2.61
N VAL A 190 16.83 13.39 -3.31
CA VAL A 190 17.76 12.43 -2.66
C VAL A 190 18.87 13.16 -1.91
N TRP A 191 19.44 14.22 -2.50
CA TRP A 191 20.49 15.02 -1.87
C TRP A 191 20.00 15.75 -0.61
N ASP A 192 18.78 16.27 -0.64
CA ASP A 192 18.16 16.95 0.50
C ASP A 192 17.83 16.00 1.67
N VAL A 193 17.62 14.71 1.39
CA VAL A 193 17.43 13.67 2.42
C VAL A 193 18.77 13.22 3.02
N LEU A 194 19.85 13.25 2.25
CA LEU A 194 21.19 12.82 2.69
C LEU A 194 21.95 13.89 3.48
N ARG A 195 21.43 15.12 3.54
CA ARG A 195 22.07 16.26 4.20
C ARG A 195 21.43 16.56 5.55
#